data_AF-A0A3N5QS73-F1
#
_entry.id   AF-A0A3N5QS73-F1
#
_cell.length_a   1.000
_cell.length_b   1.000
_cell.length_c   1.000
_cell.angle_alpha   90.00
_cell.angle_beta   90.00
_cell.angle_gamma   90.00
#
_symmetry.space_group_name_H-M   'P 1'
#
loop_
_entity.id
_entity.type
_entity.pdbx_description
1 polymer ?
#
loop_
_entity_poly.entity_id
_entity_poly.type
_entity_poly.pdbx_seq_one_letter_code
_entity_poly.pdbx_strand_id
1 'polypeptide(L)' 'TGILPGVYRKYMLTNNSGILERKLYLEDVLEADKMVLTNSVRGEIVVDKLFVDEKEFVKFKKE' A
#
# COMPACT_ATOMS: atom_id res chain seq x y z
N THR A 1 3.67 -8.70 16.38
CA THR A 1 2.76 -7.81 15.61
C THR A 1 3.57 -6.60 15.17
N GLY A 2 3.57 -6.25 13.88
CA GLY A 2 4.46 -5.21 13.32
C GLY A 2 3.77 -4.00 12.70
N ILE A 3 2.42 -3.99 12.66
CA ILE A 3 1.64 -2.95 12.01
C ILE A 3 0.89 -2.14 13.07
N LEU A 4 0.95 -0.82 12.97
CA LEU A 4 0.19 0.09 13.83
C LEU A 4 -1.32 0.00 13.51
N PRO A 5 -2.20 -0.02 14.53
CA PRO A 5 -3.65 -0.03 14.31
C PRO A 5 -4.16 1.38 13.92
N GLY A 6 -3.83 1.81 12.69
CA GLY A 6 -4.16 3.14 12.20
C GLY A 6 -5.67 3.41 12.14
N VAL A 7 -6.09 4.59 12.62
CA VAL A 7 -7.51 5.04 12.58
C VAL A 7 -8.03 5.06 11.14
N TYR A 8 -7.23 5.57 10.20
CA TYR A 8 -7.60 5.61 8.79
C TYR A 8 -7.72 4.22 8.17
N ARG A 9 -6.84 3.26 8.53
CA ARG A 9 -6.96 1.86 8.12
C ARG A 9 -8.31 1.28 8.57
N LYS A 10 -8.69 1.50 9.84
CA LYS A 10 -9.98 1.03 10.36
C LYS A 10 -11.15 1.65 9.59
N TYR A 11 -11.09 2.97 9.33
CA TYR A 11 -12.10 3.67 8.54
C TYR A 11 -12.25 3.07 7.13
N MET A 12 -11.15 2.82 6.42
CA MET A 12 -11.18 2.24 5.07
C MET A 12 -11.79 0.83 5.06
N LEU A 13 -11.39 -0.03 5.99
CA LEU A 13 -11.91 -1.40 6.10
C LEU A 13 -13.42 -1.43 6.43
N THR A 14 -13.93 -0.45 7.18
CA THR A 14 -15.35 -0.37 7.53
C THR A 14 -16.21 0.18 6.40
N ASN A 15 -15.71 1.16 5.64
CA ASN A 15 -16.52 1.89 4.65
C ASN A 15 -16.35 1.40 3.21
N ASN A 16 -15.38 0.53 2.94
CA ASN A 16 -15.15 -0.02 1.61
C ASN A 16 -15.09 -1.54 1.65
N SER A 17 -16.18 -2.19 1.23
CA SER A 17 -16.30 -3.65 1.18
C SER A 17 -15.38 -4.31 0.15
N GLY A 18 -14.77 -3.53 -0.75
CA GLY A 18 -13.76 -4.02 -1.69
C GLY A 18 -12.36 -4.15 -1.08
N ILE A 19 -12.13 -3.68 0.15
CA ILE A 19 -10.83 -3.76 0.82
C ILE A 19 -10.81 -4.98 1.74
N LEU A 20 -9.83 -5.86 1.50
CA LEU A 20 -9.58 -7.04 2.31
C LEU A 20 -8.26 -6.93 3.05
N GLU A 21 -8.24 -7.32 4.32
CA GLU A 21 -7.00 -7.46 5.06
C GLU A 21 -6.45 -8.88 4.91
N ARG A 22 -5.23 -8.98 4.39
CA ARG A 22 -4.48 -10.23 4.27
C ARG A 22 -2.99 -9.98 4.51
N LYS A 23 -2.25 -11.05 4.78
CA LYS A 23 -0.78 -10.98 4.72
C LYS A 23 -0.37 -10.86 3.26
N LEU A 24 0.53 -9.92 2.98
CA LEU A 24 1.14 -9.74 1.66
C LEU A 24 2.60 -10.19 1.75
N TYR A 25 3.09 -10.79 0.68
CA TYR A 25 4.47 -11.19 0.48
C TYR A 25 5.13 -10.30 -0.56
N LEU A 26 6.45 -10.41 -0.72
CA LEU A 26 7.19 -9.55 -1.66
C LEU A 26 6.66 -9.69 -3.11
N GLU A 27 6.30 -10.91 -3.51
CA GLU A 27 5.72 -11.20 -4.84
C GLU A 27 4.42 -10.41 -5.08
N ASP A 28 3.50 -10.37 -4.11
CA ASP A 28 2.26 -9.58 -4.19
C ASP A 28 2.56 -8.08 -4.42
N VAL A 29 3.66 -7.59 -3.85
CA VAL A 29 4.07 -6.19 -3.91
C VAL A 29 4.70 -5.85 -5.26
N LEU A 30 5.48 -6.78 -5.82
CA LEU A 30 6.15 -6.63 -7.12
C LEU A 30 5.17 -6.75 -8.30
N GLU A 31 4.13 -7.57 -8.15
CA GLU A 31 3.10 -7.79 -9.18
C GLU A 31 1.92 -6.81 -9.09
N ALA A 32 1.87 -5.96 -8.06
CA ALA A 32 0.78 -5.03 -7.85
C ALA A 32 0.64 -4.03 -9.01
N ASP A 33 -0.58 -3.85 -9.51
CA ASP A 33 -0.89 -2.81 -10.50
C ASP A 33 -0.63 -1.40 -9.94
N LYS A 34 -0.91 -1.22 -8.64
CA LYS A 34 -0.81 0.06 -7.93
C LYS A 34 -0.53 -0.14 -6.46
N MET A 35 0.30 0.75 -5.91
CA MET A 35 0.55 0.83 -4.48
C MET A 35 0.16 2.22 -3.94
N VAL A 36 -0.54 2.22 -2.80
CA VAL A 36 -1.02 3.42 -2.13
C VAL A 36 -0.63 3.36 -0.66
N LEU A 37 0.05 4.41 -0.19
CA LEU A 37 0.32 4.63 1.22
C LEU A 37 -0.81 5.44 1.83
N THR A 38 -1.34 4.99 2.97
CA THR A 38 -2.47 5.66 3.62
C THR A 38 -2.13 6.11 5.03
N ASN A 39 -2.47 7.34 5.40
CA ASN A 39 -2.47 7.78 6.80
C ASN A 39 -3.50 8.88 7.05
N SER A 40 -3.80 9.14 8.33
CA SER A 40 -4.85 10.09 8.73
C SER A 40 -4.56 11.55 8.36
N VAL A 41 -3.31 11.93 8.08
CA VAL A 41 -2.92 13.33 7.83
C VAL A 41 -2.89 13.64 6.34
N ARG A 42 -2.35 12.73 5.53
CA ARG A 42 -2.14 12.90 4.08
C ARG A 42 -3.15 12.13 3.24
N GLY A 43 -4.04 11.34 3.86
CA GLY A 43 -5.00 10.51 3.14
C GLY A 43 -4.28 9.42 2.35
N GLU A 44 -4.46 9.40 1.03
CA GLU A 44 -3.89 8.45 0.09
C GLU A 44 -2.74 9.06 -0.71
N ILE A 45 -1.58 8.39 -0.70
CA ILE A 45 -0.41 8.76 -1.50
C ILE A 45 -0.09 7.62 -2.45
N VAL A 46 -0.20 7.87 -3.75
CA VAL A 46 0.18 6.89 -4.78
C VAL A 46 1.69 6.79 -4.86
N VAL A 47 2.22 5.57 -4.78
CA VAL A 47 3.65 5.28 -4.87
C VAL A 47 4.08 5.31 -6.34
N ASP A 48 5.13 6.09 -6.66
CA ASP A 48 5.72 6.13 -8.00
C ASP A 48 6.80 5.06 -8.19
N LYS A 49 7.61 4.83 -7.15
CA LYS A 49 8.75 3.90 -7.20
C LYS A 49 8.89 3.10 -5.90
N LEU A 50 9.15 1.81 -6.03
CA LEU A 50 9.54 0.91 -4.95
C LEU A 50 11.00 0.49 -5.16
N PHE A 51 11.89 0.84 -4.23
CA PHE A 51 13.28 0.38 -4.25
C PHE A 51 13.35 -0.97 -3.54
N VAL A 52 13.81 -2.01 -4.25
CA VAL A 52 13.94 -3.37 -3.73
C VAL A 52 15.29 -3.54 -3.04
N ASP A 53 16.32 -2.91 -3.60
CA ASP A 53 17.63 -2.72 -2.99
C ASP A 53 18.23 -1.36 -3.39
N GLU A 54 19.54 -1.16 -3.16
CA GLU A 54 20.25 0.08 -3.47
C GLU A 54 20.36 0.39 -4.97
N LYS A 55 20.14 -0.60 -5.84
CA LYS A 55 20.37 -0.55 -7.29
C LYS A 55 19.12 -0.85 -8.11
N GLU A 56 18.14 -1.56 -7.55
CA GLU A 56 16.95 -2.03 -8.24
C GLU A 56 15.69 -1.35 -7.73
N PHE A 57 14.83 -0.90 -8.66
CA PHE A 57 13.52 -0.34 -8.33
C PHE A 57 12.45 -0.73 -9.35
N VAL A 58 11.22 -0.86 -8.88
CA VAL A 58 10.01 -1.00 -9.70
C VAL A 58 9.34 0.37 -9.81
N LYS A 59 9.02 0.78 -11.04
CA LYS A 59 8.25 2.00 -11.31
C LYS A 59 6.80 1.64 -11.63
N PHE A 60 5.86 2.21 -10.88
CA PHE A 60 4.43 2.04 -11.16
C PHE A 60 4.01 3.01 -12.27
N LYS A 61 3.13 2.56 -13.17
CA LYS A 61 2.58 3.42 -14.22
C LYS A 61 1.56 4.38 -13.57
N LYS A 62 1.66 5.67 -13.90
CA LYS A 62 0.54 6.60 -13.69
C LYS A 62 -0.39 6.44 -14.89
N GLU A 63 -1.54 5.83 -14.65
CA GLU A 63 -2.71 6.04 -15.52
C GLU A 63 -3.26 7.46 -15.30
#